data_AF-B8BYL4-F1
#
_entry.id   AF-B8BYL4-F1
#
_cell.length_a   1.000
_cell.length_b   1.000
_cell.length_c   1.000
_cell.angle_alpha   90.00
_cell.angle_beta   90.00
_cell.angle_gamma   90.00
#
_symmetry.space_group_name_H-M   'P 1'
#
loop_
_entity.id
_entity.type
_entity.pdbx_description
1 polymer ?
#
loop_
_entity_poly.entity_id
_entity_poly.type
_entity_poly.pdbx_seq_one_letter_code
_entity_poly.pdbx_strand_id
1 'polypeptide(L)'
;VFTLRTIHKQRPINQILCHLETGHLKSFARDKAVRRWCRSSNIPIRELDQTGVTRCLKDRDDFSVNFKKFINQPMWSTPSQHQCRSPMKPTDIQQIPEEHKGDRVERQYGGETKAFGMLHSFLTHRGANYSAGISSPNTSWTSCSRLSPYLTWGHISLRYVIVTTQRKQEELREHRKRNKSRGEAPSLWLRSLASFQSRMHWRSHFIQKLESQPSLEVQDQCLAFSHLRRQPGDFNESYYESWCEGKTGYPYVDACMRCLRHCGWINFRARAMLVSFATYNLWLDWKRIASYLARLFLDYEPGIHYPQLQMQSGVTGINAMRVYNVTKQGKDQDPNGVFIRKHVPELRNVPVEYIHEPFGMPCVYYPAPIVDEKAAAKAAKDKLSGVRKQQSTKEEAEEVYLKHGSRR
;
A
#
# COMPACT_ATOMS: atom_id res chain seq x y z
N VAL A 1 -14.62 11.99 -21.08
CA VAL A 1 -15.93 12.60 -21.45
C VAL A 1 -16.30 12.33 -22.90
N PHE A 2 -15.38 12.52 -23.87
CA PHE A 2 -15.64 12.25 -25.30
C PHE A 2 -16.34 10.91 -25.56
N THR A 3 -15.78 9.80 -25.06
CA THR A 3 -16.38 8.46 -25.21
C THR A 3 -17.82 8.38 -24.71
N LEU A 4 -18.11 8.94 -23.53
CA LEU A 4 -19.46 8.95 -22.97
C LEU A 4 -20.43 9.81 -23.80
N ARG A 5 -19.96 10.93 -24.38
CA ARG A 5 -20.76 11.73 -25.32
C ARG A 5 -21.07 10.96 -26.59
N THR A 6 -20.10 10.23 -27.14
CA THR A 6 -20.31 9.39 -28.32
C THR A 6 -21.32 8.29 -28.04
N ILE A 7 -21.19 7.60 -26.90
CA ILE A 7 -22.17 6.59 -26.45
C ILE A 7 -23.55 7.24 -26.32
N HIS A 8 -23.67 8.36 -25.61
CA HIS A 8 -24.94 9.04 -25.36
C HIS A 8 -25.63 9.51 -26.66
N LYS A 9 -24.87 9.99 -27.65
CA LYS A 9 -25.40 10.37 -28.98
C LYS A 9 -25.98 9.18 -29.74
N GLN A 10 -25.33 8.03 -29.68
CA GLN A 10 -25.79 6.82 -30.37
C GLN A 10 -26.91 6.12 -29.60
N ARG A 11 -26.83 6.17 -28.27
CA ARG A 11 -27.73 5.49 -27.32
C ARG A 11 -27.88 6.38 -26.08
N PRO A 12 -28.99 7.14 -25.98
CA PRO A 12 -29.22 8.04 -24.86
C PRO A 12 -29.04 7.33 -23.51
N ILE A 13 -28.01 7.75 -22.77
CA ILE A 13 -27.75 7.30 -21.41
C ILE A 13 -28.78 7.96 -20.48
N ASN A 14 -29.60 7.15 -19.82
CA ASN A 14 -30.60 7.62 -18.87
C ASN A 14 -30.03 7.80 -17.45
N GLN A 15 -28.97 7.10 -17.10
CA GLN A 15 -28.31 7.16 -15.80
C GLN A 15 -26.90 6.57 -15.89
N ILE A 16 -25.98 7.08 -15.08
CA ILE A 16 -24.67 6.47 -14.85
C ILE A 16 -24.62 5.91 -13.43
N LEU A 17 -24.25 4.64 -13.32
CA LEU A 17 -23.90 3.98 -12.07
C LEU A 17 -22.38 3.76 -12.05
N CYS A 18 -21.70 4.18 -11.00
CA CYS A 18 -20.27 3.95 -10.84
C CYS A 18 -19.88 3.85 -9.35
N HIS A 19 -18.65 3.43 -9.08
CA HIS A 19 -18.10 3.47 -7.74
C HIS A 19 -17.42 4.80 -7.44
N LEU A 20 -17.45 5.20 -6.17
CA LEU A 20 -16.59 6.27 -5.68
C LEU A 20 -15.13 5.81 -5.74
N GLU A 21 -14.30 6.56 -6.46
CA GLU A 21 -12.85 6.38 -6.52
C GLU A 21 -12.15 7.50 -5.76
N THR A 22 -11.09 7.16 -5.03
CA THR A 22 -10.11 8.10 -4.47
C THR A 22 -8.78 7.81 -5.15
N GLY A 23 -8.60 8.37 -6.34
CA GLY A 23 -7.41 8.17 -7.18
C GLY A 23 -6.50 9.39 -7.23
N HIS A 24 -5.74 9.49 -8.31
CA HIS A 24 -4.88 10.64 -8.60
C HIS A 24 -5.66 11.92 -8.90
N LEU A 25 -5.01 13.08 -8.79
CA LEU A 25 -5.50 14.38 -9.24
C LEU A 25 -6.00 14.34 -10.69
N LYS A 26 -5.34 13.57 -11.57
CA LYS A 26 -5.78 13.36 -12.96
C LYS A 26 -7.09 12.56 -13.04
N SER A 27 -7.25 11.47 -12.30
CA SER A 27 -8.52 10.71 -12.30
C SER A 27 -9.63 11.49 -11.61
N PHE A 28 -9.31 12.25 -10.56
CA PHE A 28 -10.25 13.15 -9.91
C PHE A 28 -10.72 14.29 -10.85
N ALA A 29 -9.82 14.87 -11.65
CA ALA A 29 -10.18 15.86 -12.66
C ALA A 29 -11.08 15.27 -13.76
N ARG A 30 -10.80 14.03 -14.20
CA ARG A 30 -11.67 13.26 -15.11
C ARG A 30 -13.06 13.11 -14.51
N ASP A 31 -13.18 12.69 -13.25
CA ASP A 31 -14.46 12.49 -12.59
C ASP A 31 -15.25 13.79 -12.45
N LYS A 32 -14.59 14.91 -12.10
CA LYS A 32 -15.21 16.24 -12.11
C LYS A 32 -15.72 16.63 -13.51
N ALA A 33 -14.99 16.30 -14.57
CA ALA A 33 -15.43 16.55 -15.94
C ALA A 33 -16.65 15.69 -16.31
N VAL A 34 -16.68 14.42 -15.90
CA VAL A 34 -17.85 13.54 -16.10
C VAL A 34 -19.06 14.07 -15.34
N ARG A 35 -18.94 14.41 -14.05
CA ARG A 35 -20.05 14.98 -13.26
C ARG A 35 -20.60 16.26 -13.87
N ARG A 36 -19.74 17.17 -14.34
CA ARG A 36 -20.17 18.41 -15.03
C ARG A 36 -20.95 18.11 -16.30
N TRP A 37 -20.47 17.16 -17.11
CA TRP A 37 -21.16 16.77 -18.33
C TRP A 37 -22.50 16.07 -18.06
N CYS A 38 -22.59 15.21 -17.04
CA CYS A 38 -23.84 14.60 -16.61
C CYS A 38 -24.87 15.66 -16.22
N ARG A 39 -24.47 16.66 -15.42
CA ARG A 39 -25.34 17.80 -15.05
C ARG A 39 -25.81 18.59 -16.27
N SER A 40 -24.91 18.93 -17.20
CA SER A 40 -25.28 19.69 -18.40
C SER A 40 -26.17 18.93 -19.37
N SER A 41 -26.15 17.60 -19.31
CA SER A 41 -26.93 16.72 -20.21
C SER A 41 -28.14 16.11 -19.52
N ASN A 42 -28.47 16.56 -18.29
CA ASN A 42 -29.53 16.02 -17.45
C ASN A 42 -29.48 14.49 -17.27
N ILE A 43 -28.28 13.94 -17.11
CA ILE A 43 -28.05 12.50 -16.87
C ILE A 43 -27.79 12.31 -15.37
N PRO A 44 -28.69 11.67 -14.61
CA PRO A 44 -28.44 11.28 -13.23
C PRO A 44 -27.18 10.43 -13.09
N ILE A 45 -26.37 10.71 -12.07
CA ILE A 45 -25.23 9.89 -11.68
C ILE A 45 -25.42 9.40 -10.25
N ARG A 46 -25.28 8.08 -10.05
CA ARG A 46 -25.27 7.46 -8.73
C ARG A 46 -23.91 6.83 -8.49
N GLU A 47 -23.19 7.39 -7.54
CA GLU A 47 -21.87 6.92 -7.15
C GLU A 47 -21.98 6.08 -5.86
N LEU A 48 -21.44 4.87 -5.88
CA LEU A 48 -21.57 3.88 -4.80
C LEU A 48 -20.25 3.74 -4.03
N ASP A 49 -20.31 3.79 -2.70
CA ASP A 49 -19.14 3.53 -1.87
C ASP A 49 -18.70 2.07 -1.96
N GLN A 50 -17.39 1.87 -2.10
CA GLN A 50 -16.73 0.57 -2.16
C GLN A 50 -15.65 0.39 -1.08
N THR A 51 -15.23 1.48 -0.42
CA THR A 51 -14.09 1.48 0.51
C THR A 51 -14.45 1.94 1.91
N GLY A 52 -15.65 2.45 2.19
CA GLY A 52 -15.99 3.03 3.49
C GLY A 52 -15.34 4.41 3.70
N VAL A 53 -14.98 5.08 2.61
CA VAL A 53 -14.40 6.43 2.60
C VAL A 53 -15.53 7.43 2.42
N THR A 54 -15.56 8.44 3.28
CA THR A 54 -16.56 9.49 3.24
C THR A 54 -16.05 10.66 2.40
N ARG A 55 -16.73 10.91 1.29
CA ARG A 55 -16.51 12.13 0.49
C ARG A 55 -16.89 13.37 1.28
N CYS A 56 -16.09 14.43 1.16
CA CYS A 56 -16.33 15.71 1.86
C CYS A 56 -16.54 15.53 3.38
N LEU A 57 -15.76 14.64 4.00
CA LEU A 57 -15.79 14.43 5.45
C LEU A 57 -15.56 15.77 6.17
N LYS A 58 -16.53 16.21 6.96
CA LYS A 58 -16.50 17.50 7.67
C LYS A 58 -15.63 17.45 8.92
N ASP A 59 -15.81 16.41 9.72
CA ASP A 59 -15.05 16.17 10.94
C ASP A 59 -14.27 14.86 10.82
N ARG A 60 -12.99 14.90 11.21
CA ARG A 60 -12.12 13.72 11.22
C ARG A 60 -12.61 12.64 12.18
N ASP A 61 -13.33 13.03 13.23
CA ASP A 61 -13.84 12.14 14.27
C ASP A 61 -14.99 11.25 13.77
N ASP A 62 -15.72 11.72 12.75
CA ASP A 62 -16.84 11.00 12.14
C ASP A 62 -16.40 9.79 11.29
N PHE A 63 -15.13 9.72 10.87
CA PHE A 63 -14.65 8.67 9.96
C PHE A 63 -14.95 7.27 10.50
N SER A 64 -14.62 7.00 11.76
CA SER A 64 -14.78 5.67 12.35
C SER A 64 -16.26 5.27 12.44
N VAL A 65 -17.13 6.24 12.73
CA VAL A 65 -18.59 6.04 12.77
C VAL A 65 -19.14 5.74 11.38
N ASN A 66 -18.73 6.52 10.38
CA ASN A 66 -19.18 6.33 8.99
C ASN A 66 -18.67 5.02 8.40
N PHE A 67 -17.41 4.65 8.68
CA PHE A 67 -16.86 3.36 8.29
C PHE A 67 -17.65 2.19 8.91
N LYS A 68 -17.99 2.28 10.20
CA LYS A 68 -18.84 1.28 10.87
C LYS A 68 -20.23 1.18 10.22
N LYS A 69 -20.84 2.31 9.87
CA LYS A 69 -22.11 2.32 9.13
C LYS A 69 -21.97 1.61 7.78
N PHE A 70 -20.91 1.89 7.02
CA PHE A 70 -20.65 1.24 5.73
C PHE A 70 -20.51 -0.28 5.85
N ILE A 71 -19.68 -0.78 6.78
CA ILE A 71 -19.45 -2.23 6.91
C ILE A 71 -20.69 -3.00 7.36
N ASN A 72 -21.60 -2.36 8.10
CA ASN A 72 -22.81 -2.98 8.62
C ASN A 72 -24.00 -2.92 7.64
N GLN A 73 -23.84 -2.32 6.47
CA GLN A 73 -24.90 -2.34 5.45
C GLN A 73 -25.08 -3.74 4.85
N PRO A 74 -26.32 -4.11 4.45
CA PRO A 74 -26.59 -5.37 3.76
C PRO A 74 -25.68 -5.56 2.53
N MET A 75 -25.27 -6.81 2.31
CA MET A 75 -24.57 -7.21 1.08
C MET A 75 -25.58 -7.45 -0.04
N TRP A 76 -25.28 -6.94 -1.23
CA TRP A 76 -26.08 -7.19 -2.42
C TRP A 76 -25.77 -8.59 -2.97
N SER A 77 -26.78 -9.27 -3.50
CA SER A 77 -26.59 -10.51 -4.26
C SER A 77 -26.06 -10.20 -5.66
N THR A 78 -25.25 -11.10 -6.20
CA THR A 78 -24.85 -11.04 -7.61
C THR A 78 -26.10 -11.23 -8.48
N PRO A 79 -26.38 -10.34 -9.44
CA PRO A 79 -27.49 -10.52 -10.37
C PRO A 79 -27.34 -11.83 -11.15
N SER A 80 -28.39 -12.65 -11.18
CA SER A 80 -28.40 -13.92 -11.92
C SER A 80 -28.60 -13.74 -13.42
N GLN A 81 -29.10 -12.57 -13.84
CA GLN A 81 -29.36 -12.22 -15.23
C GLN A 81 -29.07 -10.73 -15.47
N HIS A 82 -28.68 -10.38 -16.69
CA HIS A 82 -28.55 -8.99 -17.14
C HIS A 82 -29.23 -8.84 -18.50
N GLN A 83 -30.07 -7.82 -18.66
CA GLN A 83 -30.71 -7.49 -19.93
C GLN A 83 -29.84 -6.52 -20.72
N CYS A 84 -28.82 -7.03 -21.41
CA CYS A 84 -28.07 -6.21 -22.37
C CYS A 84 -28.86 -6.12 -23.68
N ARG A 85 -29.54 -4.99 -23.91
CA ARG A 85 -30.45 -4.83 -25.07
C ARG A 85 -29.76 -4.76 -26.43
N SER A 86 -28.44 -4.60 -26.47
CA SER A 86 -27.59 -4.79 -27.65
C SER A 86 -26.15 -4.42 -27.26
N PRO A 87 -25.10 -5.20 -27.56
CA PRO A 87 -23.74 -4.70 -27.40
C PRO A 87 -23.51 -3.58 -28.43
N MET A 88 -23.00 -2.42 -28.02
CA MET A 88 -22.22 -1.63 -28.97
C MET A 88 -21.07 -2.52 -29.44
N LYS A 89 -20.69 -2.46 -30.72
CA LYS A 89 -19.46 -3.14 -31.15
C LYS A 89 -18.34 -2.69 -30.20
N PRO A 90 -17.68 -3.60 -29.48
CA PRO A 90 -16.53 -3.21 -28.67
C PRO A 90 -15.61 -2.37 -29.56
N THR A 91 -15.15 -1.22 -29.09
CA THR A 91 -13.89 -0.72 -29.63
C THR A 91 -12.90 -1.85 -29.38
N ASP A 92 -12.34 -2.39 -30.45
CA ASP A 92 -11.41 -3.50 -30.40
C ASP A 92 -10.26 -3.16 -29.45
N ILE A 93 -10.37 -3.56 -28.17
CA ILE A 93 -9.22 -3.83 -27.31
C ILE A 93 -8.71 -5.19 -27.77
N GLN A 94 -8.37 -5.32 -29.06
CA GLN A 94 -7.86 -6.56 -29.61
C GLN A 94 -6.43 -6.80 -29.14
N GLN A 95 -5.72 -5.73 -28.74
CA GLN A 95 -4.35 -5.83 -28.27
C GLN A 95 -4.12 -4.89 -27.10
N ILE A 96 -3.69 -5.46 -25.97
CA ILE A 96 -3.01 -4.70 -24.92
C ILE A 96 -1.67 -4.26 -25.54
N PRO A 97 -1.36 -2.95 -25.60
CA PRO A 97 -0.07 -2.47 -26.09
C PRO A 97 1.10 -3.24 -25.45
N GLU A 98 2.17 -3.48 -26.19
CA GLU A 98 3.30 -4.31 -25.72
C GLU A 98 3.88 -3.76 -24.41
N GLU A 99 3.95 -2.42 -24.29
CA GLU A 99 4.36 -1.68 -23.10
C GLU A 99 3.44 -1.87 -21.88
N HIS A 100 2.27 -2.48 -22.08
CA HIS A 100 1.29 -2.82 -21.05
C HIS A 100 1.17 -4.33 -20.82
N LYS A 101 1.87 -5.16 -21.61
CA LYS A 101 2.00 -6.59 -21.30
C LYS A 101 2.86 -6.72 -20.05
N GLY A 102 2.32 -7.42 -19.05
CA GLY A 102 2.88 -7.35 -17.70
C GLY A 102 4.34 -7.80 -17.63
N ASP A 103 5.16 -6.92 -17.05
CA ASP A 103 6.62 -6.93 -16.91
C ASP A 103 7.15 -7.85 -15.79
N ARG A 104 6.24 -8.45 -15.00
CA ARG A 104 6.57 -9.23 -13.80
C ARG A 104 6.34 -10.71 -14.01
N VAL A 105 7.40 -11.49 -13.85
CA VAL A 105 7.44 -12.94 -14.10
C VAL A 105 6.62 -13.70 -13.06
N GLU A 106 6.80 -13.39 -11.77
CA GLU A 106 6.15 -14.09 -10.66
C GLU A 106 4.95 -13.31 -10.08
N ARG A 107 4.26 -12.52 -10.92
CA ARG A 107 3.12 -11.73 -10.45
C ARG A 107 1.97 -12.59 -9.97
N GLN A 108 1.24 -12.07 -8.99
CA GLN A 108 -0.06 -12.61 -8.63
C GLN A 108 -1.09 -12.28 -9.73
N TYR A 109 -1.80 -13.30 -10.23
CA TYR A 109 -2.84 -13.13 -11.25
C TYR A 109 -4.16 -12.64 -10.64
N GLY A 110 -4.83 -11.72 -11.34
CA GLY A 110 -6.14 -11.17 -10.97
C GLY A 110 -7.31 -12.11 -11.21
N GLY A 111 -8.51 -11.62 -10.92
CA GLY A 111 -9.78 -12.35 -11.10
C GLY A 111 -10.50 -12.66 -9.78
N GLU A 112 -11.83 -12.49 -9.81
CA GLU A 112 -12.71 -12.70 -8.64
C GLU A 112 -12.59 -14.11 -8.05
N THR A 113 -12.60 -15.15 -8.89
CA THR A 113 -12.43 -16.54 -8.44
C THR A 113 -11.13 -16.73 -7.64
N LYS A 114 -10.02 -16.14 -8.10
CA LYS A 114 -8.73 -16.21 -7.39
C LYS A 114 -8.74 -15.39 -6.10
N ALA A 115 -9.46 -14.28 -6.08
CA ALA A 115 -9.63 -13.48 -4.88
C ALA A 115 -10.39 -14.24 -3.78
N PHE A 116 -11.51 -14.90 -4.13
CA PHE A 116 -12.25 -15.75 -3.19
C PHE A 116 -11.42 -16.95 -2.71
N GLY A 117 -10.73 -17.64 -3.62
CA GLY A 117 -9.83 -18.73 -3.24
C GLY A 117 -8.73 -18.29 -2.28
N MET A 118 -8.16 -17.10 -2.49
CA MET A 118 -7.11 -16.54 -1.62
C MET A 118 -7.64 -16.20 -0.22
N LEU A 119 -8.83 -15.57 -0.14
CA LEU A 119 -9.49 -15.29 1.13
C LEU A 119 -9.85 -16.59 1.86
N HIS A 120 -10.42 -17.56 1.16
CA HIS A 120 -10.77 -18.86 1.73
C HIS A 120 -9.53 -19.53 2.33
N SER A 121 -8.47 -19.72 1.54
CA SER A 121 -7.19 -20.28 1.99
C SER A 121 -6.61 -19.54 3.21
N PHE A 122 -6.74 -18.21 3.25
CA PHE A 122 -6.32 -17.42 4.40
C PHE A 122 -7.14 -17.74 5.65
N LEU A 123 -8.46 -17.74 5.54
CA LEU A 123 -9.35 -17.93 6.68
C LEU A 123 -9.41 -19.37 7.20
N THR A 124 -9.11 -20.37 6.35
CA THR A 124 -9.21 -21.78 6.71
C THR A 124 -7.90 -22.47 7.02
N HIS A 125 -6.75 -21.94 6.55
CA HIS A 125 -5.46 -22.63 6.73
C HIS A 125 -4.33 -21.70 7.16
N ARG A 126 -4.16 -20.56 6.51
CA ARG A 126 -2.91 -19.77 6.64
C ARG A 126 -2.96 -18.68 7.71
N GLY A 127 -4.15 -18.15 8.00
CA GLY A 127 -4.34 -16.93 8.77
C GLY A 127 -4.08 -17.04 10.27
N ALA A 128 -3.91 -18.25 10.81
CA ALA A 128 -3.63 -18.46 12.23
C ALA A 128 -2.37 -17.73 12.69
N ASN A 129 -1.31 -17.77 11.87
CA ASN A 129 0.00 -17.18 12.17
C ASN A 129 0.19 -15.77 11.60
N TYR A 130 -0.88 -15.12 11.12
CA TYR A 130 -0.82 -13.79 10.49
C TYR A 130 -0.02 -12.79 11.33
N SER A 131 -0.33 -12.66 12.62
CA SER A 131 0.32 -11.66 13.47
C SER A 131 1.82 -11.89 13.66
N ALA A 132 2.26 -13.16 13.68
CA ALA A 132 3.66 -13.52 13.86
C ALA A 132 4.45 -13.46 12.54
N GLY A 133 3.84 -13.86 11.42
CA GLY A 133 4.53 -14.01 10.14
C GLY A 133 4.48 -12.81 9.20
N ILE A 134 3.73 -11.75 9.51
CA ILE A 134 3.54 -10.61 8.60
C ILE A 134 4.83 -9.79 8.35
N SER A 135 5.79 -9.81 9.28
CA SER A 135 7.00 -8.97 9.22
C SER A 135 8.16 -9.60 8.45
N SER A 136 8.32 -10.93 8.50
CA SER A 136 9.44 -11.60 7.85
C SER A 136 9.20 -11.71 6.34
N PRO A 137 10.20 -11.42 5.50
CA PRO A 137 10.10 -11.55 4.04
C PRO A 137 9.89 -13.01 3.61
N ASN A 138 10.24 -13.99 4.44
CA ASN A 138 10.07 -15.41 4.14
C ASN A 138 8.65 -15.88 4.48
N THR A 139 8.18 -15.64 5.71
CA THR A 139 6.89 -16.16 6.17
C THR A 139 5.71 -15.30 5.73
N SER A 140 5.93 -14.05 5.33
CA SER A 140 4.85 -13.16 4.90
C SER A 140 4.14 -13.64 3.63
N TRP A 141 4.81 -14.41 2.75
CA TRP A 141 4.19 -15.00 1.56
C TRP A 141 3.01 -15.92 1.89
N THR A 142 3.17 -16.72 2.95
CA THR A 142 2.15 -17.67 3.40
C THR A 142 1.28 -17.07 4.51
N SER A 143 1.84 -16.25 5.40
CA SER A 143 1.12 -15.75 6.58
C SER A 143 0.25 -14.53 6.29
N CYS A 144 0.59 -13.70 5.29
CA CYS A 144 -0.26 -12.56 4.91
C CYS A 144 -1.50 -13.04 4.14
N SER A 145 -2.57 -12.24 4.15
CA SER A 145 -3.76 -12.55 3.37
C SER A 145 -3.52 -12.62 1.87
N ARG A 146 -2.53 -11.88 1.35
CA ARG A 146 -2.23 -11.74 -0.09
C ARG A 146 -3.43 -11.19 -0.89
N LEU A 147 -4.30 -10.42 -0.22
CA LEU A 147 -5.51 -9.84 -0.80
C LEU A 147 -5.34 -8.43 -1.35
N SER A 148 -4.20 -7.78 -1.11
CA SER A 148 -4.03 -6.37 -1.47
C SER A 148 -4.23 -6.10 -2.98
N PRO A 149 -3.71 -6.89 -3.94
CA PRO A 149 -3.99 -6.65 -5.36
C PRO A 149 -5.48 -6.85 -5.67
N TYR A 150 -6.13 -7.85 -5.09
CA TYR A 150 -7.55 -8.10 -5.34
C TYR A 150 -8.45 -6.98 -4.82
N LEU A 151 -8.10 -6.37 -3.68
CA LEU A 151 -8.81 -5.22 -3.13
C LEU A 151 -8.60 -3.96 -3.97
N THR A 152 -7.36 -3.69 -4.41
CA THR A 152 -7.02 -2.54 -5.26
C THR A 152 -7.76 -2.58 -6.59
N TRP A 153 -7.82 -3.74 -7.23
CA TRP A 153 -8.44 -3.92 -8.55
C TRP A 153 -9.94 -4.27 -8.49
N GLY A 154 -10.56 -4.27 -7.31
CA GLY A 154 -12.00 -4.53 -7.16
C GLY A 154 -12.44 -5.97 -7.44
N HIS A 155 -11.53 -6.95 -7.41
CA HIS A 155 -11.86 -8.37 -7.58
C HIS A 155 -12.61 -8.97 -6.38
N ILE A 156 -12.58 -8.30 -5.23
CA ILE A 156 -13.33 -8.70 -4.03
C ILE A 156 -13.67 -7.44 -3.23
N SER A 157 -14.91 -7.35 -2.73
CA SER A 157 -15.32 -6.18 -1.96
C SER A 157 -14.79 -6.21 -0.52
N LEU A 158 -14.47 -5.03 0.02
CA LEU A 158 -14.03 -4.86 1.40
C LEU A 158 -15.03 -5.45 2.42
N ARG A 159 -16.33 -5.23 2.18
CA ARG A 159 -17.41 -5.73 3.05
C ARG A 159 -17.46 -7.25 3.03
N TYR A 160 -17.33 -7.88 1.86
CA TYR A 160 -17.28 -9.33 1.77
C TYR A 160 -16.12 -9.92 2.59
N VAL A 161 -14.93 -9.32 2.49
CA VAL A 161 -13.75 -9.74 3.29
C VAL A 161 -14.04 -9.63 4.79
N ILE A 162 -14.59 -8.50 5.25
CA ILE A 162 -14.88 -8.27 6.66
C ILE A 162 -15.96 -9.24 7.18
N VAL A 163 -17.10 -9.33 6.49
CA VAL A 163 -18.21 -10.20 6.91
C VAL A 163 -17.80 -11.67 6.94
N THR A 164 -17.06 -12.14 5.94
CA THR A 164 -16.57 -13.52 5.89
C THR A 164 -15.55 -13.79 6.99
N THR A 165 -14.70 -12.81 7.33
CA THR A 165 -13.77 -12.89 8.46
C THR A 165 -14.52 -12.96 9.80
N GLN A 166 -15.56 -12.15 9.98
CA GLN A 166 -16.38 -12.13 11.20
C GLN A 166 -17.09 -13.46 11.41
N ARG A 167 -17.69 -14.04 10.36
CA ARG A 167 -18.28 -15.39 10.40
C ARG A 167 -17.24 -16.42 10.84
N LYS A 168 -16.02 -16.36 10.31
CA LYS A 168 -14.94 -17.26 10.73
C LYS A 168 -14.57 -17.09 12.20
N GLN A 169 -14.53 -15.85 12.70
CA GLN A 169 -14.28 -15.60 14.12
C GLN A 169 -15.40 -16.15 15.01
N GLU A 170 -16.66 -16.04 14.59
CA GLU A 170 -17.80 -16.63 15.31
C GLU A 170 -17.70 -18.16 15.37
N GLU A 171 -17.43 -18.82 14.25
CA GLU A 171 -17.17 -20.27 14.21
C GLU A 171 -16.06 -20.68 15.20
N LEU A 172 -14.94 -19.94 15.21
CA LEU A 172 -13.82 -20.22 16.10
C LEU A 172 -14.17 -20.00 17.58
N ARG A 173 -14.99 -18.98 17.89
CA ARG A 173 -15.49 -18.73 19.26
C ARG A 173 -16.41 -19.85 19.73
N GLU A 174 -17.33 -20.31 18.88
CA GLU A 174 -18.23 -21.42 19.21
C GLU A 174 -17.47 -22.74 19.38
N HIS A 175 -16.51 -23.02 18.50
CA HIS A 175 -15.64 -24.19 18.65
C HIS A 175 -14.84 -24.14 19.96
N ARG A 176 -14.34 -22.96 20.37
CA ARG A 176 -13.64 -22.77 21.65
C ARG A 176 -14.57 -23.00 22.86
N LYS A 177 -15.82 -22.53 22.81
CA LYS A 177 -16.81 -22.73 23.88
C LYS A 177 -17.14 -24.23 24.06
N ARG A 178 -17.30 -24.96 22.96
CA ARG A 178 -17.60 -26.40 22.96
C ARG A 178 -16.42 -27.25 23.43
N ASN A 179 -15.19 -26.83 23.10
CA ASN A 179 -13.97 -27.58 23.37
C ASN A 179 -13.07 -26.86 24.38
N LYS A 180 -13.53 -26.68 25.63
CA LYS A 180 -12.80 -25.97 26.70
C LYS A 180 -11.39 -26.53 26.99
N SER A 181 -11.11 -27.78 26.62
CA SER A 181 -9.80 -28.45 26.79
C SER A 181 -8.79 -28.22 25.65
N ARG A 182 -9.17 -27.57 24.54
CA ARG A 182 -8.28 -27.37 23.38
C ARG A 182 -7.54 -26.03 23.42
N GLY A 183 -6.41 -26.00 24.15
CA GLY A 183 -5.17 -25.18 23.97
C GLY A 183 -5.21 -23.73 23.44
N GLU A 184 -4.02 -23.17 23.18
CA GLU A 184 -3.84 -21.77 22.75
C GLU A 184 -4.22 -21.48 21.28
N ALA A 185 -4.31 -22.51 20.43
CA ALA A 185 -4.43 -22.36 18.98
C ALA A 185 -5.69 -21.59 18.50
N PRO A 186 -6.92 -21.87 18.98
CA PRO A 186 -8.09 -21.06 18.62
C PRO A 186 -7.96 -19.60 19.06
N SER A 187 -7.30 -19.34 20.19
CA SER A 187 -7.08 -17.99 20.73
C SER A 187 -6.08 -17.20 19.89
N LEU A 188 -4.99 -17.83 19.44
CA LEU A 188 -4.02 -17.23 18.53
C LEU A 188 -4.67 -16.84 17.21
N TRP A 189 -5.47 -17.74 16.64
CA TRP A 189 -6.14 -17.48 15.36
C TRP A 189 -7.14 -16.32 15.47
N LEU A 190 -7.96 -16.28 16.53
CA LEU A 190 -8.87 -15.17 16.78
C LEU A 190 -8.14 -13.82 16.87
N ARG A 191 -6.99 -13.78 17.58
CA ARG A 191 -6.14 -12.58 17.66
C ARG A 191 -5.60 -12.18 16.29
N SER A 192 -5.14 -13.15 15.50
CA SER A 192 -4.67 -12.94 14.13
C SER A 192 -5.76 -12.40 13.20
N LEU A 193 -6.98 -12.93 13.26
CA LEU A 193 -8.10 -12.41 12.47
C LEU A 193 -8.54 -11.00 12.92
N ALA A 194 -8.47 -10.70 14.22
CA ALA A 194 -8.73 -9.36 14.72
C ALA A 194 -7.69 -8.34 14.21
N SER A 195 -6.42 -8.73 14.21
CA SER A 195 -5.33 -7.92 13.62
C SER A 195 -5.54 -7.70 12.12
N PHE A 196 -5.91 -8.76 11.39
CA PHE A 196 -6.22 -8.68 9.96
C PHE A 196 -7.40 -7.73 9.67
N GLN A 197 -8.50 -7.85 10.42
CA GLN A 197 -9.66 -6.97 10.28
C GLN A 197 -9.32 -5.51 10.63
N SER A 198 -8.47 -5.27 11.63
CA SER A 198 -7.96 -3.92 11.92
C SER A 198 -7.23 -3.32 10.70
N ARG A 199 -6.47 -4.13 9.94
CA ARG A 199 -5.83 -3.65 8.71
C ARG A 199 -6.81 -3.24 7.61
N MET A 200 -8.02 -3.82 7.58
CA MET A 200 -9.08 -3.39 6.67
C MET A 200 -9.59 -1.98 7.02
N HIS A 201 -9.75 -1.68 8.30
CA HIS A 201 -10.05 -0.31 8.75
C HIS A 201 -8.89 0.64 8.41
N TRP A 202 -7.64 0.23 8.66
CA TRP A 202 -6.47 1.06 8.33
C TRP A 202 -6.36 1.35 6.83
N ARG A 203 -6.70 0.40 5.96
CA ARG A 203 -6.77 0.62 4.50
C ARG A 203 -7.65 1.83 4.20
N SER A 204 -8.89 1.83 4.65
CA SER A 204 -9.86 2.90 4.40
C SER A 204 -9.48 4.21 5.11
N HIS A 205 -8.87 4.13 6.29
CA HIS A 205 -8.33 5.28 6.99
C HIS A 205 -7.27 6.02 6.17
N PHE A 206 -6.33 5.29 5.55
CA PHE A 206 -5.32 5.92 4.70
C PHE A 206 -5.94 6.53 3.45
N ILE A 207 -6.85 5.81 2.77
CA ILE A 207 -7.54 6.34 1.59
C ILE A 207 -8.32 7.61 1.94
N GLN A 208 -8.96 7.66 3.11
CA GLN A 208 -9.63 8.87 3.61
C GLN A 208 -8.69 10.07 3.72
N LYS A 209 -7.40 9.89 4.04
CA LYS A 209 -6.45 11.02 4.10
C LYS A 209 -6.28 11.67 2.74
N LEU A 210 -6.12 10.88 1.68
CA LEU A 210 -6.01 11.41 0.33
C LEU A 210 -7.34 12.03 -0.13
N GLU A 211 -8.48 11.43 0.21
CA GLU A 211 -9.80 12.01 -0.07
C GLU A 211 -9.97 13.38 0.60
N SER A 212 -9.55 13.51 1.86
CA SER A 212 -9.63 14.75 2.64
C SER A 212 -8.56 15.79 2.26
N GLN A 213 -7.45 15.37 1.64
CA GLN A 213 -6.40 16.26 1.14
C GLN A 213 -5.78 15.68 -0.14
N PRO A 214 -6.38 15.93 -1.32
CA PRO A 214 -5.85 15.45 -2.59
C PRO A 214 -4.45 15.98 -2.91
N SER A 215 -4.03 17.10 -2.30
CA SER A 215 -2.69 17.64 -2.49
C SER A 215 -1.59 16.73 -1.93
N LEU A 216 -1.89 15.72 -1.10
CA LEU A 216 -0.91 14.73 -0.62
C LEU A 216 -0.24 13.93 -1.76
N GLU A 217 -0.79 13.94 -2.97
CA GLU A 217 -0.11 13.38 -4.15
C GLU A 217 1.17 14.15 -4.51
N VAL A 218 1.18 15.47 -4.32
CA VAL A 218 2.20 16.38 -4.88
C VAL A 218 2.83 17.34 -3.86
N GLN A 219 2.28 17.44 -2.65
CA GLN A 219 2.74 18.30 -1.58
C GLN A 219 3.05 17.47 -0.33
N ASP A 220 3.99 17.99 0.47
CA ASP A 220 4.27 17.44 1.78
C ASP A 220 3.08 17.71 2.70
N GLN A 221 2.80 16.76 3.58
CA GLN A 221 1.67 16.83 4.49
C GLN A 221 1.85 17.97 5.49
N CYS A 222 3.10 18.21 5.92
CA CYS A 222 3.53 19.43 6.60
C CYS A 222 4.54 20.14 5.67
N LEU A 223 4.14 21.32 5.17
CA LEU A 223 4.85 22.12 4.20
C LEU A 223 6.16 22.68 4.75
N ALA A 224 6.35 22.80 6.07
CA ALA A 224 7.64 23.15 6.67
C ALA A 224 8.81 22.25 6.22
N PHE A 225 8.52 21.02 5.77
CA PHE A 225 9.54 20.10 5.23
C PHE A 225 9.79 20.25 3.71
N SER A 226 9.06 21.14 3.02
CA SER A 226 9.02 21.21 1.54
C SER A 226 10.38 21.40 0.88
N HIS A 227 11.28 22.09 1.56
CA HIS A 227 12.59 22.49 1.04
C HIS A 227 13.74 21.61 1.56
N LEU A 228 13.45 20.60 2.38
CA LEU A 228 14.47 19.84 3.10
C LEU A 228 15.33 18.92 2.21
N ARG A 229 14.76 18.43 1.09
CA ARG A 229 15.40 17.50 0.14
C ARG A 229 15.23 17.94 -1.32
N ARG A 230 15.00 19.23 -1.53
CA ARG A 230 14.62 19.82 -2.83
C ARG A 230 15.39 21.10 -3.12
N GLN A 231 16.54 21.30 -2.49
CA GLN A 231 17.42 22.39 -2.90
C GLN A 231 18.06 22.02 -4.25
N PRO A 232 18.38 23.02 -5.09
CA PRO A 232 19.16 22.78 -6.30
C PRO A 232 20.44 22.00 -5.98
N GLY A 233 20.64 20.86 -6.66
CA GLY A 233 21.82 20.00 -6.45
C GLY A 233 21.71 18.94 -5.34
N ASP A 234 20.62 18.92 -4.55
CA ASP A 234 20.45 17.90 -3.48
C ASP A 234 20.26 16.48 -4.01
N PHE A 235 19.72 16.34 -5.22
CA PHE A 235 19.32 15.03 -5.73
C PHE A 235 20.51 14.27 -6.30
N ASN A 236 20.92 13.22 -5.60
CA ASN A 236 21.96 12.31 -6.04
C ASN A 236 21.36 11.22 -6.96
N GLU A 237 21.51 11.38 -8.28
CA GLU A 237 20.97 10.45 -9.28
C GLU A 237 21.60 9.05 -9.16
N SER A 238 22.90 8.95 -8.85
CA SER A 238 23.59 7.66 -8.67
C SER A 238 23.03 6.87 -7.48
N TYR A 239 22.69 7.54 -6.38
CA TYR A 239 22.03 6.90 -5.24
C TYR A 239 20.62 6.43 -5.59
N TYR A 240 19.86 7.24 -6.34
CA TYR A 240 18.54 6.87 -6.81
C TYR A 240 18.57 5.65 -7.73
N GLU A 241 19.47 5.63 -8.73
CA GLU A 241 19.64 4.50 -9.66
C GLU A 241 20.06 3.23 -8.93
N SER A 242 21.07 3.31 -8.06
CA SER A 242 21.52 2.18 -7.23
C SER A 242 20.39 1.61 -6.37
N TRP A 243 19.56 2.47 -5.79
CA TRP A 243 18.40 2.06 -5.01
C TRP A 243 17.30 1.44 -5.87
N CYS A 244 17.00 2.03 -7.03
CA CYS A 244 16.03 1.50 -7.99
C CYS A 244 16.43 0.11 -8.48
N GLU A 245 17.71 -0.10 -8.77
CA GLU A 245 18.22 -1.37 -9.29
C GLU A 245 18.40 -2.45 -8.22
N GLY A 246 18.53 -2.06 -6.95
CA GLY A 246 18.91 -2.96 -5.86
C GLY A 246 20.40 -3.31 -5.94
N LYS A 247 21.25 -2.28 -6.00
CA LYS A 247 22.72 -2.34 -6.01
C LYS A 247 23.32 -1.38 -4.98
N THR A 248 22.69 -1.27 -3.82
CA THR A 248 23.08 -0.32 -2.76
C THR A 248 24.25 -0.80 -1.90
N GLY A 249 24.64 -2.07 -2.03
CA GLY A 249 25.60 -2.71 -1.15
C GLY A 249 25.01 -3.13 0.21
N TYR A 250 23.70 -2.98 0.39
CA TYR A 250 22.95 -3.49 1.54
C TYR A 250 22.07 -4.68 1.11
N PRO A 251 22.48 -5.94 1.41
CA PRO A 251 21.84 -7.14 0.87
C PRO A 251 20.34 -7.21 1.07
N TYR A 252 19.87 -6.81 2.25
CA TYR A 252 18.44 -6.87 2.57
C TYR A 252 17.62 -5.82 1.79
N VAL A 253 18.17 -4.62 1.59
CA VAL A 253 17.55 -3.56 0.76
C VAL A 253 17.49 -4.01 -0.69
N ASP A 254 18.61 -4.52 -1.20
CA ASP A 254 18.74 -4.98 -2.57
C ASP A 254 17.82 -6.16 -2.87
N ALA A 255 17.76 -7.15 -1.97
CA ALA A 255 16.83 -8.28 -2.06
C ALA A 255 15.37 -7.81 -2.10
N CYS A 256 14.99 -6.84 -1.26
CA CYS A 256 13.63 -6.31 -1.25
C CYS A 256 13.28 -5.60 -2.57
N MET A 257 14.18 -4.78 -3.12
CA MET A 257 13.94 -4.09 -4.38
C MET A 257 13.87 -5.06 -5.56
N ARG A 258 14.81 -6.01 -5.65
CA ARG A 258 14.83 -7.03 -6.70
C ARG A 258 13.61 -7.94 -6.64
N CYS A 259 13.19 -8.34 -5.42
CA CYS A 259 11.95 -9.07 -5.21
C CYS A 259 10.74 -8.29 -5.72
N LEU A 260 10.63 -7.02 -5.32
CA LEU A 260 9.54 -6.14 -5.74
C LEU A 260 9.49 -5.97 -7.28
N ARG A 261 10.64 -5.79 -7.94
CA ARG A 261 10.71 -5.72 -9.41
C ARG A 261 10.27 -7.02 -10.08
N HIS A 262 10.61 -8.17 -9.51
CA HIS A 262 10.32 -9.49 -10.09
C HIS A 262 8.85 -9.90 -10.00
N CYS A 263 8.22 -9.67 -8.85
CA CYS A 263 6.88 -10.19 -8.55
C CYS A 263 5.84 -9.11 -8.24
N GLY A 264 6.26 -7.86 -7.98
CA GLY A 264 5.38 -6.73 -7.72
C GLY A 264 4.75 -6.70 -6.33
N TRP A 265 5.31 -7.45 -5.37
CA TRP A 265 4.87 -7.42 -3.99
C TRP A 265 6.00 -7.68 -3.01
N ILE A 266 5.98 -6.95 -1.90
CA ILE A 266 6.76 -7.21 -0.68
C ILE A 266 5.89 -6.90 0.55
N ASN A 267 6.29 -7.42 1.71
CA ASN A 267 5.56 -7.20 2.96
C ASN A 267 5.63 -5.74 3.43
N PHE A 268 4.73 -5.35 4.35
CA PHE A 268 4.61 -3.96 4.81
C PHE A 268 5.90 -3.41 5.44
N ARG A 269 6.69 -4.26 6.11
CA ARG A 269 7.91 -3.87 6.82
C ARG A 269 9.04 -3.58 5.84
N ALA A 270 9.20 -4.43 4.82
CA ALA A 270 10.11 -4.20 3.71
C ALA A 270 9.74 -2.92 2.95
N ARG A 271 8.45 -2.65 2.70
CA ARG A 271 8.00 -1.38 2.10
C ARG A 271 8.43 -0.18 2.93
N ALA A 272 8.18 -0.21 4.24
CA ALA A 272 8.55 0.88 5.13
C ALA A 272 10.06 1.09 5.18
N MET A 273 10.83 0.01 5.22
CA MET A 273 12.30 0.05 5.21
C MET A 273 12.84 0.62 3.89
N LEU A 274 12.28 0.26 2.72
CA LEU A 274 12.74 0.80 1.43
C LEU A 274 12.57 2.32 1.36
N VAL A 275 11.44 2.84 1.83
CA VAL A 275 11.19 4.28 1.89
C VAL A 275 12.11 4.95 2.92
N SER A 276 12.28 4.33 4.09
CA SER A 276 13.17 4.85 5.13
C SER A 276 14.61 4.96 4.61
N PHE A 277 15.16 3.88 4.05
CA PHE A 277 16.52 3.89 3.52
C PHE A 277 16.72 4.96 2.45
N ALA A 278 15.78 5.07 1.50
CA ALA A 278 15.86 6.10 0.46
C ALA A 278 15.82 7.53 1.03
N THR A 279 14.97 7.81 2.01
CA THR A 279 14.70 9.18 2.47
C THR A 279 15.55 9.65 3.64
N TYR A 280 16.15 8.72 4.40
CA TYR A 280 17.07 9.05 5.50
C TYR A 280 18.52 8.74 5.10
N ASN A 281 18.84 7.52 4.67
CA ASN A 281 20.22 7.13 4.38
C ASN A 281 20.72 7.72 3.05
N LEU A 282 19.89 7.71 2.01
CA LEU A 282 20.26 8.27 0.70
C LEU A 282 19.80 9.72 0.49
N TRP A 283 19.06 10.27 1.46
CA TRP A 283 18.53 11.63 1.43
C TRP A 283 17.70 12.00 0.19
N LEU A 284 17.07 11.02 -0.45
CA LEU A 284 16.27 11.22 -1.67
C LEU A 284 14.89 11.82 -1.35
N ASP A 285 14.37 12.62 -2.27
CA ASP A 285 13.00 13.14 -2.20
C ASP A 285 11.98 11.99 -2.34
N TRP A 286 11.03 11.94 -1.39
CA TRP A 286 9.97 10.94 -1.40
C TRP A 286 9.13 10.99 -2.70
N LYS A 287 8.98 12.17 -3.32
CA LYS A 287 8.20 12.33 -4.56
C LYS A 287 8.80 11.54 -5.72
N ARG A 288 10.13 11.53 -5.84
CA ARG A 288 10.85 10.80 -6.91
C ARG A 288 10.70 9.28 -6.71
N ILE A 289 10.92 8.80 -5.50
CA ILE A 289 10.78 7.37 -5.19
C ILE A 289 9.31 6.89 -5.23
N ALA A 290 8.35 7.78 -4.96
CA ALA A 290 6.92 7.47 -5.00
C ALA A 290 6.49 7.00 -6.39
N SER A 291 6.90 7.73 -7.43
CA SER A 291 6.59 7.40 -8.81
C SER A 291 7.22 6.09 -9.24
N TYR A 292 8.47 5.81 -8.82
CA TYR A 292 9.12 4.55 -9.11
C TYR A 292 8.41 3.36 -8.47
N LEU A 293 8.18 3.42 -7.15
CA LEU A 293 7.51 2.34 -6.41
C LEU A 293 6.07 2.11 -6.88
N ALA A 294 5.34 3.17 -7.25
CA ALA A 294 3.99 3.07 -7.79
C ALA A 294 3.92 2.14 -9.02
N ARG A 295 4.94 2.19 -9.88
CA ARG A 295 5.04 1.34 -11.07
C ARG A 295 5.33 -0.12 -10.73
N LEU A 296 5.91 -0.39 -9.56
CA LEU A 296 6.30 -1.74 -9.16
C LEU A 296 5.19 -2.50 -8.43
N PHE A 297 4.34 -1.82 -7.66
CA PHE A 297 3.33 -2.48 -6.84
C PHE A 297 2.13 -2.98 -7.65
N LEU A 298 1.84 -4.29 -7.60
CA LEU A 298 0.58 -4.85 -8.13
C LEU A 298 -0.65 -4.34 -7.37
N ASP A 299 -0.45 -3.94 -6.12
CA ASP A 299 -1.46 -3.40 -5.21
C ASP A 299 -1.32 -1.89 -5.02
N TYR A 300 -0.87 -1.19 -6.06
CA TYR A 300 -0.76 0.26 -6.06
C TYR A 300 -2.12 0.93 -5.83
N GLU A 301 -2.26 1.60 -4.69
CA GLU A 301 -3.46 2.32 -4.28
C GLU A 301 -3.03 3.74 -3.86
N PRO A 302 -3.33 4.80 -4.64
CA PRO A 302 -2.87 6.16 -4.34
C PRO A 302 -3.20 6.60 -2.91
N GLY A 303 -4.42 6.29 -2.46
CA GLY A 303 -4.89 6.63 -1.12
C GLY A 303 -4.10 5.99 0.02
N ILE A 304 -3.42 4.86 -0.22
CA ILE A 304 -2.52 4.25 0.76
C ILE A 304 -1.08 4.72 0.51
N HIS A 305 -0.67 4.73 -0.76
CA HIS A 305 0.71 4.94 -1.20
C HIS A 305 1.27 6.28 -0.73
N TYR A 306 0.60 7.38 -1.07
CA TYR A 306 1.12 8.72 -0.77
C TYR A 306 1.15 9.00 0.74
N PRO A 307 0.06 8.77 1.51
CA PRO A 307 0.13 8.98 2.97
C PRO A 307 1.16 8.09 3.67
N GLN A 308 1.35 6.84 3.22
CA GLN A 308 2.36 5.94 3.80
C GLN A 308 3.79 6.39 3.47
N LEU A 309 4.07 6.76 2.21
CA LEU A 309 5.37 7.28 1.80
C LEU A 309 5.76 8.51 2.62
N GLN A 310 4.85 9.46 2.78
CA GLN A 310 5.09 10.66 3.57
C GLN A 310 5.29 10.35 5.05
N MET A 311 4.50 9.42 5.62
CA MET A 311 4.69 8.94 6.99
C MET A 311 6.07 8.33 7.20
N GLN A 312 6.54 7.50 6.27
CA GLN A 312 7.86 6.87 6.39
C GLN A 312 9.00 7.86 6.09
N SER A 313 8.80 8.86 5.23
CA SER A 313 9.83 9.87 4.90
C SER A 313 10.01 10.97 5.96
N GLY A 314 9.10 11.02 6.94
CA GLY A 314 9.19 11.91 8.10
C GLY A 314 8.61 13.30 7.90
N VAL A 315 7.94 13.56 6.77
CA VAL A 315 7.43 14.89 6.37
C VAL A 315 5.99 15.18 6.84
N THR A 316 5.43 14.35 7.72
CA THR A 316 4.06 14.54 8.22
C THR A 316 3.96 15.47 9.41
N GLY A 317 5.07 15.80 10.09
CA GLY A 317 5.07 16.57 11.34
C GLY A 317 4.55 15.81 12.57
N ILE A 318 3.53 14.96 12.41
CA ILE A 318 2.81 14.31 13.51
C ILE A 318 3.30 12.90 13.89
N ASN A 319 4.13 12.27 13.04
CA ASN A 319 4.62 10.91 13.28
C ASN A 319 6.07 10.89 13.77
N ALA A 320 6.40 9.90 14.60
CA ALA A 320 7.79 9.62 14.97
C ALA A 320 8.63 9.30 13.73
N MET A 321 9.89 9.77 13.70
CA MET A 321 10.84 9.44 12.64
C MET A 321 11.21 7.95 12.72
N ARG A 322 10.78 7.17 11.74
CA ARG A 322 11.07 5.73 11.65
C ARG A 322 12.30 5.51 10.77
N VAL A 323 13.46 5.78 11.33
CA VAL A 323 14.75 5.54 10.67
C VAL A 323 15.16 4.10 10.96
N TYR A 324 15.05 3.23 9.95
CA TYR A 324 15.39 1.82 10.08
C TYR A 324 16.91 1.63 10.03
N ASN A 325 17.43 0.76 10.89
CA ASN A 325 18.74 0.14 10.66
C ASN A 325 18.51 -1.09 9.77
N VAL A 326 18.84 -0.98 8.49
CA VAL A 326 18.56 -1.96 7.43
C VAL A 326 19.34 -3.24 7.62
N THR A 327 20.58 -3.17 8.11
CA THR A 327 21.39 -4.36 8.42
C THR A 327 20.75 -5.16 9.56
N LYS A 328 20.35 -4.48 10.64
CA LYS A 328 19.62 -5.09 11.76
C LYS A 328 18.26 -5.62 11.31
N GLN A 329 17.55 -4.93 10.39
CA GLN A 329 16.32 -5.48 9.82
C GLN A 329 16.58 -6.80 9.09
N GLY A 330 17.64 -6.88 8.29
CA GLY A 330 18.05 -8.12 7.66
C GLY A 330 18.26 -9.24 8.68
N LYS A 331 19.11 -8.99 9.69
CA LYS A 331 19.41 -9.97 10.76
C LYS A 331 18.15 -10.40 11.53
N ASP A 332 17.27 -9.47 11.87
CA ASP A 332 16.06 -9.74 12.65
C ASP A 332 14.98 -10.48 11.84
N GLN A 333 14.86 -10.22 10.54
CA GLN A 333 13.73 -10.69 9.72
C GLN A 333 14.08 -11.85 8.78
N ASP A 334 15.36 -11.97 8.40
CA ASP A 334 15.92 -13.02 7.55
C ASP A 334 17.24 -13.53 8.16
N PRO A 335 17.23 -14.10 9.38
CA PRO A 335 18.45 -14.40 10.13
C PRO A 335 19.44 -15.30 9.37
N ASN A 336 18.93 -16.25 8.59
CA ASN A 336 19.74 -17.18 7.79
C ASN A 336 20.03 -16.68 6.36
N GLY A 337 19.57 -15.49 6.00
CA GLY A 337 19.76 -14.91 4.68
C GLY A 337 19.03 -15.64 3.54
N VAL A 338 17.98 -16.41 3.84
CA VAL A 338 17.25 -17.22 2.84
C VAL A 338 16.62 -16.33 1.78
N PHE A 339 16.03 -15.21 2.20
CA PHE A 339 15.42 -14.25 1.29
C PHE A 339 16.49 -13.52 0.46
N ILE A 340 17.60 -13.13 1.10
CA ILE A 340 18.74 -12.50 0.41
C ILE A 340 19.30 -13.42 -0.68
N ARG A 341 19.62 -14.68 -0.36
CA ARG A 341 20.17 -15.64 -1.34
C ARG A 341 19.25 -15.89 -2.52
N LYS A 342 17.93 -15.83 -2.30
CA LYS A 342 16.93 -16.00 -3.36
C LYS A 342 16.95 -14.83 -4.35
N HIS A 343 17.06 -13.60 -3.86
CA HIS A 343 16.88 -12.39 -4.68
C HIS A 343 18.18 -11.67 -5.05
N VAL A 344 19.30 -12.03 -4.41
CA VAL A 344 20.65 -11.54 -4.69
C VAL A 344 21.54 -12.76 -4.99
N PRO A 345 21.45 -13.33 -6.20
CA PRO A 345 22.07 -14.62 -6.53
C PRO A 345 23.60 -14.62 -6.38
N GLU A 346 24.26 -13.48 -6.54
CA GLU A 346 25.69 -13.32 -6.31
C GLU A 346 26.10 -13.57 -4.84
N LEU A 347 25.16 -13.45 -3.88
CA LEU A 347 25.37 -13.75 -2.46
C LEU A 347 24.94 -15.17 -2.07
N ARG A 348 24.54 -16.02 -3.03
CA ARG A 348 23.99 -17.35 -2.74
C ARG A 348 24.90 -18.24 -1.89
N ASN A 349 26.22 -18.12 -2.06
CA ASN A 349 27.22 -18.93 -1.38
C ASN A 349 27.93 -18.21 -0.22
N VAL A 350 27.56 -16.96 0.08
CA VAL A 350 28.19 -16.18 1.17
C VAL A 350 27.78 -16.80 2.51
N PRO A 351 28.68 -17.12 3.45
CA PRO A 351 28.30 -17.70 4.75
C PRO A 351 27.29 -16.84 5.54
N VAL A 352 26.51 -17.45 6.45
CA VAL A 352 25.42 -16.76 7.18
C VAL A 352 25.95 -15.60 8.02
N GLU A 353 27.15 -15.73 8.58
CA GLU A 353 27.83 -14.70 9.35
C GLU A 353 28.11 -13.42 8.53
N TYR A 354 28.25 -13.53 7.20
CA TYR A 354 28.54 -12.42 6.30
C TYR A 354 27.33 -12.02 5.43
N ILE A 355 26.24 -12.80 5.39
CA ILE A 355 25.16 -12.60 4.40
C ILE A 355 24.46 -11.22 4.49
N HIS A 356 24.47 -10.61 5.66
CA HIS A 356 23.92 -9.26 5.89
C HIS A 356 24.95 -8.15 5.77
N GLU A 357 26.25 -8.48 5.83
CA GLU A 357 27.38 -7.55 5.79
C GLU A 357 28.54 -8.14 4.96
N PRO A 358 28.32 -8.42 3.66
CA PRO A 358 29.26 -9.15 2.82
C PRO A 358 30.59 -8.41 2.64
N PHE A 359 30.60 -7.09 2.78
CA PHE A 359 31.81 -6.26 2.73
C PHE A 359 32.83 -6.59 3.82
N GLY A 360 32.43 -7.32 4.88
CA GLY A 360 33.35 -7.87 5.88
C GLY A 360 34.03 -9.17 5.45
N MET A 361 33.61 -9.78 4.34
CA MET A 361 34.18 -11.01 3.80
C MET A 361 35.29 -10.70 2.80
N PRO A 362 36.49 -11.30 2.92
CA PRO A 362 37.52 -11.21 1.90
C PRO A 362 37.01 -11.73 0.54
N CYS A 363 37.31 -10.99 -0.53
CA CYS A 363 37.03 -11.40 -1.92
C CYS A 363 35.55 -11.69 -2.26
N VAL A 364 34.60 -10.93 -1.70
CA VAL A 364 33.20 -11.01 -2.13
C VAL A 364 32.96 -10.25 -3.44
N TYR A 365 32.24 -10.86 -4.40
CA TYR A 365 31.78 -10.18 -5.61
C TYR A 365 30.40 -9.56 -5.38
N TYR A 366 30.38 -8.42 -4.67
CA TYR A 366 29.18 -7.65 -4.37
C TYR A 366 29.53 -6.17 -4.12
N PRO A 367 28.70 -5.20 -4.55
CA PRO A 367 29.00 -3.78 -4.35
C PRO A 367 29.23 -3.43 -2.88
N ALA A 368 30.19 -2.54 -2.64
CA ALA A 368 30.38 -1.93 -1.33
C ALA A 368 29.15 -1.05 -0.96
N PRO A 369 28.87 -0.85 0.34
CA PRO A 369 27.83 0.07 0.77
C PRO A 369 28.01 1.47 0.17
N ILE A 370 26.97 2.00 -0.49
CA ILE A 370 27.03 3.30 -1.17
C ILE A 370 27.07 4.51 -0.21
N VAL A 371 26.83 4.27 1.07
CA VAL A 371 26.82 5.28 2.14
C VAL A 371 27.17 4.60 3.48
N ASP A 372 27.66 5.36 4.47
CA ASP A 372 27.69 4.89 5.87
C ASP A 372 26.28 5.00 6.49
N GLU A 373 25.70 3.84 6.85
CA GLU A 373 24.34 3.76 7.38
C GLU A 373 24.12 4.64 8.61
N LYS A 374 25.06 4.57 9.58
CA LYS A 374 24.90 5.20 10.89
C LYS A 374 25.07 6.71 10.78
N ALA A 375 26.10 7.15 10.07
CA ALA A 375 26.39 8.56 9.84
C ALA A 375 25.25 9.22 9.05
N ALA A 376 24.78 8.61 7.96
CA ALA A 376 23.69 9.16 7.17
C ALA A 376 22.37 9.20 7.94
N ALA A 377 22.03 8.13 8.67
CA ALA A 377 20.85 8.11 9.52
C ALA A 377 20.89 9.20 10.61
N LYS A 378 22.07 9.44 11.21
CA LYS A 378 22.25 10.52 12.19
C LYS A 378 22.06 11.89 11.54
N ALA A 379 22.75 12.17 10.44
CA ALA A 379 22.66 13.45 9.72
C ALA A 379 21.21 13.76 9.31
N ALA A 380 20.48 12.75 8.84
CA ALA A 380 19.07 12.86 8.48
C ALA A 380 18.18 13.22 9.67
N LYS A 381 18.37 12.54 10.82
CA LYS A 381 17.64 12.84 12.06
C LYS A 381 17.91 14.25 12.55
N ASP A 382 19.16 14.71 12.49
CA ASP A 382 19.55 16.04 12.94
C ASP A 382 18.86 17.13 12.09
N LYS A 383 18.91 17.00 10.75
CA LYS A 383 18.22 17.90 9.82
C LYS A 383 16.71 17.96 10.06
N LEU A 384 16.04 16.80 10.16
CA LEU A 384 14.60 16.75 10.41
C LEU A 384 14.21 17.29 11.79
N SER A 385 15.01 16.98 12.82
CA SER A 385 14.78 17.49 14.18
C SER A 385 14.94 19.00 14.25
N GLY A 386 15.86 19.57 13.47
CA GLY A 386 16.02 21.01 13.32
C GLY A 386 14.73 21.69 12.84
N VAL A 387 14.13 21.16 11.76
CA VAL A 387 12.85 21.69 11.23
C VAL A 387 11.70 21.49 12.24
N ARG A 388 11.61 20.31 12.87
CA ARG A 388 10.55 20.00 13.86
C ARG A 388 10.55 20.91 15.09
N LYS A 389 11.70 21.46 15.48
CA LYS A 389 11.81 22.34 16.66
C LYS A 389 11.27 23.74 16.41
N GLN A 390 11.16 24.16 15.15
CA GLN A 390 10.64 25.48 14.78
C GLN A 390 9.18 25.62 15.19
N GLN A 391 8.80 26.80 15.67
CA GLN A 391 7.44 27.06 16.17
C GLN A 391 6.39 26.94 15.06
N SER A 392 6.67 27.49 13.87
CA SER A 392 5.83 27.37 12.68
C SER A 392 5.55 25.90 12.30
N THR A 393 6.55 25.02 12.41
CA THR A 393 6.38 23.58 12.14
C THR A 393 5.45 22.92 13.15
N LYS A 394 5.45 23.35 14.42
CA LYS A 394 4.58 22.77 15.45
C LYS A 394 3.12 23.15 15.22
N GLU A 395 2.86 24.40 14.87
CA GLU A 395 1.53 24.92 14.53
C GLU A 395 0.96 24.17 13.32
N GLU A 396 1.74 24.04 12.24
CA GLU A 396 1.31 23.28 11.07
C GLU A 396 1.11 21.78 11.39
N ALA A 397 1.95 21.19 12.23
CA ALA A 397 1.78 19.80 12.65
C ALA A 397 0.48 19.60 13.45
N GLU A 398 0.03 20.59 14.22
CA GLU A 398 -1.26 20.54 14.90
C GLU A 398 -2.42 20.53 13.90
N GLU A 399 -2.40 21.38 12.87
CA GLU A 399 -3.39 21.36 11.79
C GLU A 399 -3.42 20.00 11.07
N VAL A 400 -2.24 19.45 10.78
CA VAL A 400 -2.12 18.10 10.21
C VAL A 400 -2.73 17.05 11.14
N TYR A 401 -2.50 17.15 12.45
CA TYR A 401 -3.05 16.21 13.43
C TYR A 401 -4.58 16.30 13.52
N LEU A 402 -5.13 17.51 13.52
CA LEU A 402 -6.57 17.74 13.51
C LEU A 402 -7.19 17.12 12.25
N LYS A 403 -6.58 17.33 11.09
CA LYS A 403 -7.10 16.83 9.82
C LYS A 403 -6.91 15.34 9.59
N HIS A 404 -5.78 14.75 10.02
CA HIS A 404 -5.36 13.40 9.60
C HIS A 404 -5.02 12.45 10.74
N GLY A 405 -5.01 12.92 11.98
CA GLY A 405 -4.73 12.10 13.15
C GLY A 405 -5.65 10.89 13.22
N SER A 406 -5.11 9.75 13.64
CA SER A 406 -5.94 8.62 14.03
C SER A 406 -6.66 8.97 15.33
N ARG A 407 -7.96 8.69 15.39
CA ARG A 407 -8.76 8.78 16.62
C ARG A 407 -8.91 7.38 17.21
N ARG A 408 -9.02 7.32 18.54
CA ARG A 408 -9.24 6.04 19.26
C ARG A 408 -10.63 5.49 19.00
#